data_AF-A0A2C5YPR4-F1
#
_entry.id   AF-A0A2C5YPR4-F1
#
_cell.length_a   1.000
_cell.length_b   1.000
_cell.length_c   1.000
_cell.angle_alpha   90.00
_cell.angle_beta   90.00
_cell.angle_gamma   90.00
#
_symmetry.space_group_name_H-M   'P 1'
#
loop_
_entity.id
_entity.type
_entity.pdbx_description
1 polymer ?
#
loop_
_entity_poly.entity_id
_entity_poly.type
_entity_poly.pdbx_seq_one_letter_code
_entity_poly.pdbx_strand_id
1 'polypeptide(L)'
;MRWQLLCVPSAASAALASVCPGVGPGCRVGAGDQNVTSFQLYPENAEWDPKRCRMYFSAVYNSTVVVWDPVRRLQTGLLSIPGLSYQPPGHASGVRLDDSGDNLFIMNNAGAAFSTDGADIAGDNNLVNTSST
;
A
#
# COMPACT_ATOMS: atom_id res chain seq x y z
N MET A 1 -13.36 -4.32 2.91
CA MET A 1 -13.17 -2.92 3.38
C MET A 1 -13.25 -2.00 2.16
N ARG A 2 -14.01 -0.91 2.24
CA ARG A 2 -14.42 -0.08 1.11
C ARG A 2 -13.58 1.20 1.09
N TRP A 3 -12.62 1.29 0.17
CA TRP A 3 -11.78 2.47 0.00
C TRP A 3 -12.38 3.32 -1.12
N GLN A 4 -13.12 4.37 -0.74
CA GLN A 4 -13.56 5.40 -1.69
C GLN A 4 -12.49 6.48 -1.77
N LEU A 5 -11.69 6.46 -2.83
CA LEU A 5 -10.93 7.63 -3.25
C LEU A 5 -11.89 8.59 -3.96
N LEU A 6 -12.39 9.59 -3.22
CA LEU A 6 -13.15 10.70 -3.78
C LEU A 6 -12.18 11.68 -4.45
N CYS A 7 -11.94 11.55 -5.76
CA CYS A 7 -11.48 12.70 -6.56
C CYS A 7 -12.72 13.58 -6.78
N VAL A 8 -12.85 14.67 -6.00
CA VAL A 8 -13.94 15.65 -6.14
C VAL A 8 -13.68 16.49 -7.39
N PRO A 9 -14.55 16.46 -8.42
CA PRO A 9 -14.40 17.35 -9.55
C PRO A 9 -14.95 18.73 -9.18
N SER A 10 -14.13 19.77 -9.33
CA SER A 10 -14.64 21.14 -9.37
C SER A 10 -15.43 21.31 -10.67
N ALA A 11 -16.69 21.69 -10.57
CA ALA A 11 -17.64 21.68 -11.68
C ALA A 11 -17.25 22.70 -12.77
N ALA A 12 -16.84 22.21 -13.94
CA ALA A 12 -17.07 22.85 -15.23
C ALA A 12 -16.90 21.80 -16.35
N SER A 13 -17.91 21.71 -17.23
CA SER A 13 -18.04 20.76 -18.33
C SER A 13 -16.86 20.73 -19.30
N ALA A 14 -16.24 19.55 -19.43
CA ALA A 14 -15.86 18.88 -20.66
C ALA A 14 -15.36 17.49 -20.25
N ALA A 15 -15.62 16.46 -21.04
CA ALA A 15 -15.10 15.12 -20.80
C ALA A 15 -13.56 15.11 -20.91
N LEU A 16 -12.90 15.49 -19.82
CA LEU A 16 -11.48 15.32 -19.60
C LEU A 16 -11.39 14.20 -18.57
N ALA A 17 -10.68 13.13 -18.94
CA ALA A 17 -10.26 12.11 -18.00
C ALA A 17 -9.81 12.82 -16.72
N SER A 18 -10.42 12.45 -15.58
CA SER A 18 -10.08 13.02 -14.28
C SER A 18 -8.62 12.69 -13.97
N VAL A 19 -7.70 13.55 -14.42
CA VAL A 19 -6.29 13.49 -14.04
C VAL A 19 -6.26 14.13 -12.66
N CYS A 20 -6.20 13.30 -11.60
CA CYS A 20 -6.03 13.83 -10.26
C CYS A 20 -4.67 14.58 -10.22
N PRO A 21 -4.58 15.79 -9.63
CA PRO A 21 -3.35 16.58 -9.61
C PRO A 21 -2.19 15.82 -8.94
N GLY A 22 -0.95 16.02 -9.41
CA GLY A 22 0.25 15.37 -8.86
C GLY A 22 0.61 14.01 -9.49
N VAL A 23 -0.21 13.55 -10.43
CA VAL A 23 -0.08 12.26 -11.11
C VAL A 23 0.99 12.32 -12.21
N GLY A 24 2.04 11.49 -12.09
CA GLY A 24 3.22 11.49 -12.97
C GLY A 24 2.89 11.26 -14.46
N PRO A 25 3.82 11.61 -15.37
CA PRO A 25 3.60 11.49 -16.81
C PRO A 25 3.14 10.08 -17.22
N GLY A 26 1.98 9.97 -17.87
CA GLY A 26 1.45 8.68 -18.36
C GLY A 26 0.59 7.90 -17.37
N CYS A 27 0.37 8.42 -16.16
CA CYS A 27 -0.45 7.75 -15.16
C CYS A 27 -1.95 8.00 -15.38
N ARG A 28 -2.55 7.20 -16.26
CA ARG A 28 -3.99 7.24 -16.55
C ARG A 28 -4.67 6.02 -15.95
N VAL A 29 -5.07 6.15 -14.69
CA VAL A 29 -5.81 5.11 -13.98
C VAL A 29 -7.26 5.12 -14.44
N GLY A 30 -7.76 4.00 -14.94
CA GLY A 30 -9.16 3.87 -15.31
C GLY A 30 -10.07 4.02 -14.10
N ALA A 31 -11.18 4.76 -14.25
CA ALA A 31 -12.19 4.91 -13.21
C ALA A 31 -12.88 3.58 -12.89
N GLY A 32 -13.41 3.49 -11.66
CA GLY A 32 -14.12 2.31 -11.15
C GLY A 32 -13.23 1.40 -10.29
N ASP A 33 -13.81 0.27 -9.91
CA ASP A 33 -13.15 -0.69 -9.04
C ASP A 33 -12.07 -1.47 -9.82
N GLN A 34 -10.97 -1.76 -9.14
CA GLN A 34 -9.88 -2.56 -9.70
C GLN A 34 -9.59 -3.76 -8.80
N ASN A 35 -9.45 -4.92 -9.41
CA ASN A 35 -9.08 -6.14 -8.70
C ASN A 35 -7.56 -6.21 -8.56
N VAL A 36 -7.10 -6.25 -7.32
CA VAL A 36 -5.69 -6.47 -6.98
C VAL A 36 -5.53 -7.95 -6.62
N THR A 37 -4.69 -8.66 -7.37
CA THR A 37 -4.37 -10.06 -7.09
C THR A 37 -2.91 -10.15 -6.68
N SER A 38 -2.66 -10.61 -5.46
CA SER A 38 -1.33 -10.89 -4.94
C SER A 38 -1.42 -12.02 -3.92
N PHE A 39 -0.41 -12.88 -3.89
CA PHE A 39 -0.38 -14.04 -2.99
C PHE A 39 -0.36 -13.57 -1.54
N GLN A 40 -1.32 -14.06 -0.75
CA GLN A 40 -1.47 -13.73 0.67
C GLN A 40 -1.47 -12.21 0.97
N LEU A 41 -2.11 -11.40 0.10
CA LEU A 41 -2.13 -9.95 0.27
C LEU A 41 -2.71 -9.51 1.62
N TYR A 42 -3.92 -10.00 1.97
CA TYR A 42 -4.66 -9.64 3.19
C TYR A 42 -4.42 -8.19 3.65
N PRO A 43 -4.75 -7.19 2.79
CA PRO A 43 -4.24 -5.85 2.97
C PRO A 43 -4.92 -5.16 4.14
N GLU A 44 -4.12 -4.63 5.06
CA GLU A 44 -4.62 -3.83 6.18
C GLU A 44 -4.63 -2.34 5.83
N ASN A 45 -3.65 -1.89 5.06
CA ASN A 45 -3.52 -0.51 4.66
C ASN A 45 -2.98 -0.37 3.23
N ALA A 46 -3.27 0.78 2.61
CA ALA A 46 -2.85 1.11 1.27
C ALA A 46 -2.47 2.59 1.16
N GLU A 47 -1.48 2.89 0.33
CA GLU A 47 -0.97 4.24 0.10
C GLU A 47 -0.81 4.50 -1.40
N TRP A 48 -1.18 5.70 -1.85
CA TRP A 48 -1.11 6.10 -3.25
C TRP A 48 0.13 6.97 -3.50
N ASP A 49 0.98 6.54 -4.44
CA ASP A 49 2.11 7.33 -4.94
C ASP A 49 1.73 7.96 -6.29
N PRO A 50 1.23 9.21 -6.32
CA PRO A 50 0.90 9.88 -7.58
C PRO A 50 2.17 10.23 -8.37
N LYS A 51 3.31 10.46 -7.71
CA LYS A 51 4.58 10.85 -8.34
C LYS A 51 5.11 9.71 -9.23
N ARG A 52 4.99 8.47 -8.79
CA ARG A 52 5.46 7.26 -9.51
C ARG A 52 4.35 6.40 -10.08
N CYS A 53 3.10 6.79 -9.91
CA CYS A 53 1.93 6.06 -10.38
C CYS A 53 1.85 4.62 -9.88
N ARG A 54 1.88 4.44 -8.55
CA ARG A 54 1.80 3.10 -7.95
C ARG A 54 1.07 3.11 -6.63
N MET A 55 0.46 1.98 -6.31
CA MET A 55 -0.14 1.73 -5.00
C MET A 55 0.81 0.86 -4.19
N TYR A 56 0.93 1.18 -2.91
CA TYR A 56 1.53 0.30 -1.92
C TYR A 56 0.43 -0.34 -1.10
N PHE A 57 0.53 -1.64 -0.88
CA PHE A 57 -0.37 -2.37 0.01
C PHE A 57 0.47 -3.05 1.09
N SER A 58 0.12 -2.86 2.36
CA SER A 58 0.69 -3.66 3.42
C SER A 58 0.21 -5.11 3.27
N ALA A 59 1.13 -6.07 3.36
CA ALA A 59 0.81 -7.50 3.27
C ALA A 59 1.07 -8.16 4.63
N VAL A 60 -0.04 -8.43 5.33
CA VAL A 60 -0.05 -8.77 6.76
C VAL A 60 0.80 -10.02 7.04
N TYR A 61 0.47 -11.16 6.44
CA TYR A 61 1.10 -12.44 6.83
C TYR A 61 2.56 -12.61 6.41
N ASN A 62 3.00 -11.92 5.36
CA ASN A 62 4.40 -11.97 4.94
C ASN A 62 5.24 -10.83 5.52
N SER A 63 4.59 -9.89 6.21
CA SER A 63 5.22 -8.68 6.73
C SER A 63 6.00 -7.93 5.62
N THR A 64 5.38 -7.78 4.46
CA THR A 64 5.95 -7.16 3.25
C THR A 64 5.05 -6.04 2.76
N VAL A 65 5.51 -5.30 1.76
CA VAL A 65 4.68 -4.32 1.03
C VAL A 65 4.61 -4.69 -0.44
N VAL A 66 3.40 -4.88 -0.95
CA VAL A 66 3.16 -5.14 -2.37
C VAL A 66 3.14 -3.81 -3.12
N VAL A 67 3.92 -3.73 -4.20
CA VAL A 67 3.94 -2.59 -5.12
C VAL A 67 3.10 -2.95 -6.34
N TRP A 68 2.12 -2.12 -6.65
CA TRP A 68 1.13 -2.40 -7.68
C TRP A 68 0.95 -1.24 -8.65
N ASP A 69 0.92 -1.55 -9.94
CA ASP A 69 0.69 -0.58 -11.03
C ASP A 69 -0.81 -0.53 -11.36
N PRO A 70 -1.50 0.60 -11.10
CA PRO A 70 -2.93 0.76 -11.35
C PRO A 70 -3.30 0.99 -12.81
N VAL A 71 -2.33 1.27 -13.68
CA VAL A 71 -2.54 1.44 -15.11
C VAL A 71 -2.51 0.07 -15.78
N ARG A 72 -1.50 -0.73 -15.45
CA ARG A 72 -1.31 -2.09 -15.99
C ARG A 72 -2.06 -3.16 -15.21
N ARG A 73 -2.59 -2.81 -14.03
CA ARG A 73 -3.36 -3.68 -13.12
C ARG A 73 -2.60 -4.91 -12.68
N LEU A 74 -1.32 -4.76 -12.36
CA LEU A 74 -0.46 -5.88 -12.00
C LEU A 74 0.51 -5.49 -10.88
N GLN A 75 0.88 -6.49 -10.07
CA GLN A 75 1.95 -6.36 -9.09
C GLN A 75 3.28 -6.17 -9.82
N THR A 76 3.96 -5.06 -9.54
CA THR A 76 5.27 -4.72 -10.13
C THR A 76 6.43 -4.98 -9.18
N GLY A 77 6.16 -5.18 -7.89
CA GLY A 77 7.21 -5.44 -6.91
C GLY A 77 6.69 -5.94 -5.57
N LEU A 78 7.64 -6.35 -4.74
CA LEU A 78 7.42 -6.77 -3.36
C LEU A 78 8.59 -6.24 -2.53
N LEU A 79 8.30 -5.35 -1.59
CA LEU A 79 9.30 -4.81 -0.67
C LEU A 79 9.37 -5.72 0.55
N SER A 80 10.56 -6.29 0.78
CA SER A 80 10.86 -7.05 1.99
C SER A 80 11.69 -6.17 2.93
N ILE A 81 11.36 -6.22 4.21
CA ILE A 81 12.02 -5.49 5.28
C ILE A 81 13.06 -6.42 5.91
N PRO A 82 14.36 -6.11 5.79
CA PRO A 82 15.41 -6.97 6.33
C PRO A 82 15.22 -7.25 7.82
N GLY A 83 15.30 -8.52 8.20
CA GLY A 83 15.15 -8.97 9.58
C GLY A 83 13.71 -9.02 10.11
N LEU A 84 12.71 -8.52 9.37
CA LEU A 84 11.32 -8.52 9.83
C LEU A 84 10.36 -9.26 8.88
N SER A 85 10.55 -9.19 7.56
CA SER A 85 9.70 -9.94 6.62
C SER A 85 9.88 -11.45 6.74
N TYR A 86 8.79 -12.19 6.52
CA TYR A 86 8.72 -13.66 6.59
C TYR A 86 9.12 -14.26 7.95
N GLN A 87 9.10 -13.44 9.01
CA GLN A 87 9.35 -13.88 10.38
C GLN A 87 8.02 -13.88 11.15
N PRO A 88 7.61 -15.01 11.75
CA PRO A 88 6.58 -14.99 12.79
C PRO A 88 7.09 -14.16 13.99
N PRO A 89 6.28 -13.30 14.65
CA PRO A 89 4.85 -13.01 14.43
C PRO A 89 4.58 -11.65 13.75
N GLY A 90 5.57 -11.09 13.03
CA GLY A 90 5.47 -9.74 12.47
C GLY A 90 4.39 -9.64 11.39
N HIS A 91 3.68 -8.51 11.34
CA HIS A 91 2.79 -8.17 10.25
C HIS A 91 2.94 -6.70 9.83
N ALA A 92 2.97 -6.48 8.52
CA ALA A 92 2.92 -5.14 7.97
C ALA A 92 1.47 -4.64 8.05
N SER A 93 1.23 -3.65 8.92
CA SER A 93 -0.11 -3.11 9.20
C SER A 93 -0.34 -1.77 8.50
N GLY A 94 0.67 -0.88 8.50
CA GLY A 94 0.56 0.47 7.96
C GLY A 94 1.58 0.75 6.86
N VAL A 95 1.18 1.54 5.87
CA VAL A 95 2.04 2.10 4.83
C VAL A 95 1.67 3.57 4.62
N ARG A 96 2.66 4.46 4.59
CA ARG A 96 2.44 5.90 4.36
C ARG A 96 3.62 6.56 3.70
N LEU A 97 3.37 7.41 2.72
CA LEU A 97 4.38 8.27 2.13
C LEU A 97 4.54 9.55 2.95
N ASP A 98 5.73 10.12 2.95
CA ASP A 98 5.94 11.50 3.38
C ASP A 98 5.36 12.49 2.36
N ASP A 99 5.29 13.77 2.74
CA ASP A 99 4.73 14.82 1.88
C ASP A 99 5.51 14.99 0.56
N SER A 100 6.79 14.61 0.53
CA SER A 100 7.63 14.65 -0.67
C SER A 100 7.37 13.47 -1.63
N GLY A 101 6.78 12.40 -1.11
CA GLY A 101 6.63 11.11 -1.78
C GLY A 101 7.93 10.33 -1.93
N ASP A 102 9.02 10.73 -1.27
CA ASP A 102 10.34 10.09 -1.42
C ASP A 102 10.65 9.09 -0.32
N ASN A 103 9.92 9.13 0.79
CA ASN A 103 10.05 8.18 1.89
C ASN A 103 8.74 7.43 2.10
N LEU A 104 8.83 6.11 2.12
CA LEU A 104 7.76 5.21 2.51
C LEU A 104 8.01 4.74 3.94
N PHE A 105 7.09 5.08 4.83
CA PHE A 105 7.01 4.57 6.18
C PHE A 105 6.15 3.31 6.22
N ILE A 106 6.64 2.29 6.89
CA ILE A 106 5.97 1.00 7.05
C ILE A 106 5.89 0.69 8.53
N MET A 107 4.67 0.42 9.01
CA MET A 107 4.44 -0.03 10.37
C MET A 107 4.40 -1.56 10.38
N ASN A 108 5.27 -2.16 11.17
CA ASN A 108 5.39 -3.60 11.31
C ASN A 108 5.22 -3.99 12.77
N ASN A 109 4.10 -4.66 13.07
CA ASN A 109 3.66 -4.89 14.44
C ASN A 109 3.67 -6.37 14.78
N ALA A 110 3.73 -6.66 16.07
CA ALA A 110 3.56 -8.02 16.56
C ALA A 110 2.09 -8.46 16.46
N GLY A 111 1.86 -9.69 16.02
CA GLY A 111 0.54 -10.25 15.74
C GLY A 111 -0.42 -10.41 16.92
N ALA A 112 -0.05 -10.07 18.18
CA ALA A 112 -0.88 -10.25 19.39
C ALA A 112 -2.30 -9.67 19.32
N ALA A 113 -2.61 -8.82 18.34
CA ALA A 113 -3.96 -8.36 18.05
C ALA A 113 -4.87 -9.40 17.35
N PHE A 114 -4.34 -10.53 16.86
CA PHE A 114 -5.07 -11.57 16.13
C PHE A 114 -5.30 -12.84 16.96
N SER A 115 -6.23 -13.71 16.54
CA SER A 115 -6.44 -15.01 17.21
C SER A 115 -5.17 -15.84 17.13
N THR A 116 -4.66 -16.25 18.28
CA THR A 116 -3.34 -16.90 18.40
C THR A 116 -3.44 -18.41 18.52
N ASP A 117 -4.65 -18.97 18.67
CA ASP A 117 -4.91 -20.37 19.02
C ASP A 117 -4.04 -20.86 20.21
N GLY A 118 -3.72 -19.94 21.13
CA GLY A 118 -2.88 -20.21 22.31
C GLY A 118 -1.39 -19.95 22.12
N ALA A 119 -0.94 -19.54 20.94
CA ALA A 119 0.43 -19.10 20.69
C ALA A 119 0.71 -17.74 21.35
N ASP A 120 1.91 -17.56 21.90
CA ASP A 120 2.41 -16.24 22.24
C ASP A 120 2.99 -15.60 20.98
N ILE A 121 2.37 -14.50 20.57
CA ILE A 121 2.77 -13.69 19.41
C ILE A 121 2.97 -12.23 19.81
N ALA A 122 3.29 -12.01 21.09
CA ALA A 122 3.87 -10.75 21.55
C ALA A 122 5.22 -10.49 20.84
N GLY A 123 5.60 -9.23 20.77
CA GLY A 123 6.83 -8.82 20.10
C GLY A 123 6.88 -7.33 19.89
N ASP A 124 7.92 -6.90 19.18
CA ASP A 124 8.19 -5.49 18.95
C ASP A 124 7.28 -4.90 17.86
N ASN A 125 7.00 -3.60 18.00
CA ASN A 125 6.39 -2.79 16.95
C ASN A 125 7.45 -1.86 16.38
N ASN A 126 7.63 -1.94 15.07
CA ASN A 126 8.72 -1.29 14.35
C ASN A 126 8.14 -0.28 13.35
N LEU A 127 8.69 0.94 13.34
CA LEU A 127 8.48 1.90 12.27
C LEU A 127 9.71 1.87 11.36
N VAL A 128 9.50 1.46 10.11
CA VAL A 128 10.55 1.33 9.10
C VAL A 128 10.42 2.48 8.10
N ASN A 129 11.52 3.17 7.81
CA ASN A 129 11.59 4.13 6.71
C ASN A 129 12.42 3.54 5.58
N THR A 130 11.89 3.59 4.36
CA THR A 130 12.62 3.22 3.14
C THR A 130 12.39 4.25 2.05
N SER A 131 13.37 4.42 1.16
CA SER A 131 13.19 5.29 0.01
C SER A 131 12.14 4.71 -0.94
N SER A 132 11.14 5.52 -1.28
CA SER A 132 10.23 5.24 -2.38
C SER A 132 11.01 5.45 -3.67
N THR A 133 11.76 4.47 -4.15
CA THR A 133 12.39 4.53 -5.49
C THR A 133 11.50 3.94 -6.55
#